data_AF-A0A7X5C8R8-F1
#
_entry.id   AF-A0A7X5C8R8-F1
#
_cell.length_a   1.000
_cell.length_b   1.000
_cell.length_c   1.000
_cell.angle_alpha   90.00
_cell.angle_beta   90.00
_cell.angle_gamma   90.00
#
_symmetry.space_group_name_H-M   'P 1'
#
loop_
_entity.id
_entity.type
_entity.pdbx_description
1 polymer ?
#
loop_
_entity_poly.entity_id
_entity_poly.type
_entity_poly.pdbx_seq_one_letter_code
_entity_poly.pdbx_strand_id
1 'polypeptide(L)'
;MKSISELSKEEILSGEIFEEILNELDKAKRADLISNLKLKAKDLGVKGIFEEKLNTYKEIDRETKRQYKGGISFNSATSDSCIADVLQLLDYKVEYDNDGNEKSRKLQQTVKNFEIIMDNDTRFAGKIKFDEFSRQEYLIGKVPWENETCDRAWGSHDDASLYSIIQTDYGVKNRNDYFDAIKNVSMRNRFHPVRDILDILEWDGEDHIRSLLPEYLGVENTEYSYQVMRLWMLGAVARVYEPGCKFDYTMIFQGKQGIGKSTFLKLLALNDNWFNDSLDSLDSDKAAQSLMGSWIVELAELKSLVRTAGGVESVKRFLTAQQDKYRVPYERRADIFLRQCVFAGTTNKSDFLQDETGNRRFLIIQTGINEPAKSLFVPQAIEDMKAAWAQAVHIWKTEQPELLLPDSCRDEARRLQDESMADDGKVGLITQFLEDKQRTCVLEIWREALERGDTPKKWESSEIMDIVLSIPGWGKMKNSTTFGKYGKQKGLQKFNQVSTKCQPSATNSLENGDFSEDSCQKTEDGFMSLDDFSQEELPFE
;
A
#
# COMPACT_ATOMS: atom_id res chain seq x y z
N MET A 1 2.26 -50.22 -12.71
CA MET A 1 1.68 -51.54 -12.99
C MET A 1 2.76 -52.61 -13.01
N LYS A 2 2.38 -53.89 -12.84
CA LYS A 2 3.23 -55.03 -13.21
C LYS A 2 3.65 -54.93 -14.67
N SER A 3 4.79 -55.52 -15.04
CA SER A 3 5.20 -55.56 -16.45
C SER A 3 4.11 -56.24 -17.29
N ILE A 4 3.85 -55.76 -18.53
CA ILE A 4 2.85 -56.35 -19.44
C ILE A 4 3.09 -57.87 -19.62
N SER A 5 4.35 -58.31 -19.56
CA SER A 5 4.74 -59.71 -19.64
C SER A 5 4.21 -60.57 -18.48
N GLU A 6 3.84 -59.99 -17.35
CA GLU A 6 3.47 -60.68 -16.10
C GLU A 6 1.96 -60.67 -15.83
N LEU A 7 1.17 -60.00 -16.65
CA LEU A 7 -0.28 -59.89 -16.47
C LEU A 7 -0.98 -61.25 -16.59
N SER A 8 -1.90 -61.54 -15.66
CA SER A 8 -2.83 -62.66 -15.71
C SER A 8 -4.02 -62.40 -16.66
N LYS A 9 -4.86 -63.43 -16.89
CA LYS A 9 -6.09 -63.30 -17.69
C LYS A 9 -7.09 -62.33 -17.08
N GLU A 10 -7.17 -62.31 -15.76
CA GLU A 10 -8.07 -61.44 -14.99
C GLU A 10 -7.54 -60.01 -14.98
N GLU A 11 -6.23 -59.84 -14.80
CA GLU A 11 -5.58 -58.53 -14.74
C GLU A 11 -5.63 -57.81 -16.10
N ILE A 12 -5.38 -58.50 -17.21
CA ILE A 12 -5.41 -57.88 -18.55
C ILE A 12 -6.83 -57.47 -19.00
N LEU A 13 -7.86 -58.04 -18.38
CA LEU A 13 -9.27 -57.75 -18.64
C LEU A 13 -9.89 -56.83 -17.58
N SER A 14 -9.07 -56.30 -16.65
CA SER A 14 -9.51 -55.38 -15.60
C SER A 14 -9.81 -53.99 -16.14
N GLY A 15 -10.65 -53.23 -15.45
CA GLY A 15 -10.96 -51.84 -15.82
C GLY A 15 -9.73 -50.93 -15.82
N GLU A 16 -8.79 -51.17 -14.89
CA GLU A 16 -7.57 -50.37 -14.71
C GLU A 16 -6.70 -50.34 -15.97
N ILE A 17 -6.58 -51.47 -16.69
CA ILE A 17 -5.84 -51.55 -17.96
C ILE A 17 -6.49 -50.69 -19.04
N PHE A 18 -7.81 -50.69 -19.12
CA PHE A 18 -8.53 -49.90 -20.12
C PHE A 18 -8.50 -48.40 -19.78
N GLU A 19 -8.55 -48.04 -18.50
CA GLU A 19 -8.36 -46.65 -18.04
C GLU A 19 -6.95 -46.14 -18.35
N GLU A 20 -5.91 -46.94 -18.12
CA GLU A 20 -4.53 -46.57 -18.48
C GLU A 20 -4.39 -46.32 -19.99
N ILE A 21 -4.98 -47.19 -20.83
CA ILE A 21 -5.03 -46.99 -22.28
C ILE A 21 -5.77 -45.68 -22.63
N LEU A 22 -6.86 -45.35 -21.94
CA LEU A 22 -7.68 -44.16 -22.24
C LEU A 22 -7.01 -42.85 -21.77
N ASN A 23 -6.22 -42.90 -20.69
CA ASN A 23 -5.54 -41.77 -20.07
C ASN A 23 -4.19 -41.42 -20.71
N GLU A 24 -3.61 -42.29 -21.56
CA GLU A 24 -2.40 -41.95 -22.33
C GLU A 24 -2.71 -40.91 -23.42
N LEU A 25 -2.17 -39.70 -23.23
CA LEU A 25 -2.40 -38.52 -24.08
C LEU A 25 -1.57 -38.56 -25.36
N ASP A 26 -0.43 -39.24 -25.35
CA ASP A 26 0.42 -39.40 -26.53
C ASP A 26 -0.13 -40.51 -27.44
N LYS A 27 -0.54 -40.13 -28.65
CA LYS A 27 -1.15 -41.04 -29.63
C LYS A 27 -0.23 -42.19 -30.05
N ALA A 28 1.09 -41.95 -30.12
CA ALA A 28 2.06 -42.97 -30.52
C ALA A 28 2.26 -43.98 -29.38
N LYS A 29 2.46 -43.50 -28.15
CA LYS A 29 2.61 -44.38 -26.96
C LYS A 29 1.36 -45.20 -26.69
N ARG A 30 0.18 -44.59 -26.87
CA ARG A 30 -1.10 -45.28 -26.74
C ARG A 30 -1.27 -46.41 -27.76
N ALA A 31 -0.86 -46.18 -29.00
CA ALA A 31 -0.93 -47.20 -30.05
C ALA A 31 0.00 -48.40 -29.74
N ASP A 32 1.21 -48.12 -29.27
CA ASP A 32 2.18 -49.15 -28.87
C ASP A 32 1.68 -49.95 -27.65
N LEU A 33 1.12 -49.28 -26.64
CA LEU A 33 0.54 -49.92 -25.47
C LEU A 33 -0.59 -50.88 -25.84
N ILE A 34 -1.52 -50.44 -26.69
CA ILE A 34 -2.61 -51.29 -27.20
C ILE A 34 -2.06 -52.50 -27.97
N SER A 35 -1.04 -52.29 -28.80
CA SER A 35 -0.42 -53.36 -29.59
C SER A 35 0.18 -54.44 -28.69
N ASN A 36 0.95 -54.03 -27.68
CA ASN A 36 1.60 -54.92 -26.73
C ASN A 36 0.58 -55.70 -25.87
N LEU A 37 -0.48 -55.04 -25.41
CA LEU A 37 -1.55 -55.69 -24.64
C LEU A 37 -2.36 -56.66 -25.51
N LYS A 38 -2.59 -56.36 -26.80
CA LYS A 38 -3.24 -57.30 -27.73
C LYS A 38 -2.42 -58.56 -27.97
N LEU A 39 -1.09 -58.45 -28.03
CA LEU A 39 -0.19 -59.59 -28.15
C LEU A 39 -0.27 -60.45 -26.88
N LYS A 40 -0.16 -59.83 -25.70
CA LYS A 40 -0.29 -60.56 -24.42
C LYS A 40 -1.67 -61.22 -24.26
N ALA A 41 -2.75 -60.55 -24.65
CA ALA A 41 -4.10 -61.11 -24.60
C ALA A 41 -4.26 -62.29 -25.57
N LYS A 42 -3.53 -62.31 -26.69
CA LYS A 42 -3.46 -63.44 -27.62
C LYS A 42 -2.77 -64.64 -26.96
N ASP A 43 -1.64 -64.41 -26.30
CA ASP A 43 -0.87 -65.47 -25.62
C ASP A 43 -1.67 -66.09 -24.46
N LEU A 44 -2.51 -65.28 -23.82
CA LEU A 44 -3.42 -65.70 -22.76
C LEU A 44 -4.75 -66.31 -23.27
N GLY A 45 -4.98 -66.34 -24.59
CA GLY A 45 -6.19 -66.90 -25.21
C GLY A 45 -7.47 -66.08 -24.99
N VAL A 46 -7.35 -64.80 -24.63
CA VAL A 46 -8.48 -63.89 -24.32
C VAL A 46 -8.58 -62.69 -25.26
N LYS A 47 -7.84 -62.69 -26.39
CA LYS A 47 -7.77 -61.58 -27.33
C LYS A 47 -9.14 -61.07 -27.81
N GLY A 48 -10.07 -61.97 -28.13
CA GLY A 48 -11.41 -61.58 -28.58
C GLY A 48 -12.16 -60.78 -27.51
N ILE A 49 -12.15 -61.26 -26.27
CA ILE A 49 -12.79 -60.60 -25.12
C ILE A 49 -12.10 -59.27 -24.81
N PHE A 50 -10.77 -59.19 -24.93
CA PHE A 50 -10.01 -57.96 -24.75
C PHE A 50 -10.37 -56.90 -25.80
N GLU A 51 -10.49 -57.29 -27.08
CA GLU A 51 -10.84 -56.36 -28.17
C GLU A 51 -12.30 -55.87 -28.05
N GLU A 52 -13.21 -56.74 -27.63
CA GLU A 52 -14.60 -56.39 -27.33
C GLU A 52 -14.67 -55.37 -26.20
N LYS A 53 -14.05 -55.67 -25.04
CA LYS A 53 -14.00 -54.73 -23.90
C LYS A 53 -13.33 -53.41 -24.26
N LEU A 54 -12.22 -53.43 -25.02
CA LEU A 54 -11.54 -52.21 -25.45
C LEU A 54 -12.46 -51.31 -26.30
N ASN A 55 -13.28 -51.90 -27.17
CA ASN A 55 -14.25 -51.14 -27.96
C ASN A 55 -15.36 -50.57 -27.08
N THR A 56 -15.90 -51.36 -26.16
CA THR A 56 -16.90 -50.92 -25.19
C THR A 56 -16.38 -49.75 -24.35
N TYR A 57 -15.17 -49.83 -23.81
CA TYR A 57 -14.57 -48.74 -23.03
C TYR A 57 -14.29 -47.49 -23.88
N LYS A 58 -13.92 -47.64 -25.16
CA LYS A 58 -13.78 -46.50 -26.10
C LYS A 58 -15.12 -45.86 -26.46
N GLU A 59 -16.20 -46.63 -26.44
CA GLU A 59 -17.56 -46.15 -26.68
C GLU A 59 -18.09 -45.44 -25.45
N ILE A 60 -17.92 -46.03 -24.25
CA ILE A 60 -18.18 -45.40 -22.95
C ILE A 60 -17.37 -44.10 -22.82
N ASP A 61 -16.06 -44.08 -23.10
CA ASP A 61 -15.26 -42.84 -23.04
C ASP A 61 -15.76 -41.77 -24.02
N ARG A 62 -16.22 -42.18 -25.22
CA ARG A 62 -16.84 -41.26 -26.19
C ARG A 62 -18.20 -40.75 -25.72
N GLU A 63 -19.02 -41.61 -25.12
CA GLU A 63 -20.32 -41.26 -24.55
C GLU A 63 -20.20 -40.41 -23.29
N THR A 64 -19.28 -40.73 -22.38
CA THR A 64 -18.94 -39.94 -21.20
C THR A 64 -18.38 -38.58 -21.61
N LYS A 65 -17.51 -38.49 -22.64
CA LYS A 65 -17.06 -37.21 -23.21
C LYS A 65 -18.19 -36.46 -23.92
N ARG A 66 -19.16 -37.17 -24.54
CA ARG A 66 -20.37 -36.58 -25.11
C ARG A 66 -21.38 -36.15 -24.05
N GLN A 67 -21.48 -36.83 -22.90
CA GLN A 67 -22.30 -36.45 -21.74
C GLN A 67 -21.64 -35.37 -20.91
N TYR A 68 -20.30 -35.30 -20.83
CA TYR A 68 -19.60 -34.12 -20.31
C TYR A 68 -19.78 -32.92 -21.24
N LYS A 69 -19.79 -33.14 -22.58
CA LYS A 69 -20.18 -32.11 -23.56
C LYS A 69 -21.68 -31.80 -23.59
N GLY A 70 -22.54 -32.75 -23.22
CA GLY A 70 -24.01 -32.68 -23.31
C GLY A 70 -24.73 -32.38 -22.00
N GLY A 71 -24.05 -32.53 -20.86
CA GLY A 71 -24.43 -32.05 -19.54
C GLY A 71 -24.13 -30.56 -19.37
N ILE A 72 -23.38 -29.97 -20.30
CA ILE A 72 -23.39 -28.53 -20.58
C ILE A 72 -24.60 -28.26 -21.49
N SER A 73 -25.80 -28.45 -20.95
CA SER A 73 -26.99 -27.82 -21.53
C SER A 73 -27.11 -26.41 -20.94
N PHE A 74 -26.23 -25.51 -21.37
CA PHE A 74 -26.55 -24.09 -21.41
C PHE A 74 -27.20 -23.82 -22.77
N ASN A 75 -28.43 -23.32 -22.77
CA ASN A 75 -29.23 -22.85 -23.91
C ASN A 75 -28.46 -22.64 -25.24
N SER A 76 -28.31 -23.71 -26.04
CA SER A 76 -27.49 -23.72 -27.27
C SER A 76 -28.07 -22.90 -28.42
N ALA A 77 -29.33 -22.46 -28.34
CA ALA A 77 -29.91 -21.59 -29.35
C ALA A 77 -29.35 -20.15 -29.32
N THR A 78 -28.73 -19.73 -28.21
CA THR A 78 -28.27 -18.33 -28.02
C THR A 78 -26.77 -18.13 -28.29
N SER A 79 -25.92 -19.14 -28.05
CA SER A 79 -24.47 -19.05 -28.25
C SER A 79 -24.05 -19.10 -29.72
N ASP A 80 -24.72 -19.94 -30.53
CA ASP A 80 -24.38 -20.09 -31.95
C ASP A 80 -24.75 -18.84 -32.77
N SER A 81 -25.85 -18.16 -32.41
CA SER A 81 -26.21 -16.86 -32.98
C SER A 81 -25.15 -15.81 -32.67
N CYS A 82 -24.72 -15.73 -31.40
CA CYS A 82 -23.71 -14.77 -30.96
C CYS A 82 -22.39 -14.91 -31.73
N ILE A 83 -21.92 -16.14 -31.97
CA ILE A 83 -20.67 -16.36 -32.72
C ILE A 83 -20.86 -15.96 -34.19
N ALA A 84 -21.97 -16.33 -34.82
CA ALA A 84 -22.27 -15.99 -36.20
C ALA A 84 -22.35 -14.47 -36.42
N ASP A 85 -22.91 -13.73 -35.46
CA ASP A 85 -22.99 -12.26 -35.52
C ASP A 85 -21.60 -11.62 -35.42
N VAL A 86 -20.75 -12.10 -34.50
CA VAL A 86 -19.38 -11.60 -34.34
C VAL A 86 -18.53 -11.91 -35.58
N LEU A 87 -18.67 -13.09 -36.19
CA LEU A 87 -17.96 -13.45 -37.42
C LEU A 87 -18.24 -12.49 -38.58
N GLN A 88 -19.44 -11.90 -38.65
CA GLN A 88 -19.78 -10.91 -39.68
C GLN A 88 -19.07 -9.58 -39.49
N LEU A 89 -18.59 -9.28 -38.28
CA LEU A 89 -17.89 -8.04 -37.95
C LEU A 89 -16.37 -8.13 -38.21
N LEU A 90 -15.82 -9.33 -38.38
CA LEU A 90 -14.37 -9.51 -38.53
C LEU A 90 -13.87 -9.03 -39.89
N ASP A 91 -12.62 -8.59 -39.90
CA ASP A 91 -11.94 -8.19 -41.13
C ASP A 91 -11.41 -9.41 -41.90
N TYR A 92 -11.73 -9.45 -43.19
CA TYR A 92 -11.33 -10.49 -44.12
C TYR A 92 -10.64 -9.86 -45.33
N LYS A 93 -9.50 -10.44 -45.71
CA LYS A 93 -8.91 -10.14 -47.02
C LYS A 93 -9.66 -10.94 -48.07
N VAL A 94 -10.31 -10.21 -48.97
CA VAL A 94 -11.00 -10.75 -50.13
C VAL A 94 -10.08 -10.64 -51.34
N GLU A 95 -9.81 -11.77 -51.99
CA GLU A 95 -9.13 -11.80 -53.28
C GLU A 95 -10.19 -11.99 -54.36
N TYR A 96 -10.17 -11.17 -55.41
CA TYR A 96 -11.06 -11.27 -56.56
C TYR A 96 -10.36 -11.90 -57.75
N ASP A 97 -11.09 -12.59 -58.62
CA ASP A 97 -10.59 -13.04 -59.93
C ASP A 97 -10.62 -11.92 -60.98
N ASN A 98 -10.15 -12.22 -62.19
CA ASN A 98 -10.09 -11.25 -63.30
C ASN A 98 -11.49 -10.82 -63.79
N ASP A 99 -12.53 -11.58 -63.45
CA ASP A 99 -13.92 -11.32 -63.81
C ASP A 99 -14.67 -10.56 -62.68
N GLY A 100 -13.98 -10.24 -61.58
CA GLY A 100 -14.52 -9.52 -60.43
C GLY A 100 -15.25 -10.39 -59.41
N ASN A 101 -15.22 -11.72 -59.53
CA ASN A 101 -15.83 -12.63 -58.56
C ASN A 101 -14.91 -12.89 -57.37
N GLU A 102 -15.50 -13.11 -56.19
CA GLU A 102 -14.75 -13.44 -54.97
C GLU A 102 -14.08 -14.82 -55.10
N LYS A 103 -12.75 -14.82 -55.20
CA LYS A 103 -11.91 -16.01 -55.35
C LYS A 103 -11.57 -16.64 -53.99
N SER A 104 -11.28 -15.83 -52.98
CA SER A 104 -11.07 -16.32 -51.63
C SER A 104 -11.34 -15.26 -50.56
N ARG A 105 -11.85 -15.72 -49.42
CA ARG A 105 -12.01 -14.94 -48.19
C ARG A 105 -11.07 -15.48 -47.12
N LYS A 106 -10.11 -14.67 -46.69
CA LYS A 106 -9.14 -15.07 -45.66
C LYS A 106 -9.23 -14.16 -44.46
N LEU A 107 -9.57 -14.74 -43.31
CA LEU A 107 -9.61 -14.02 -42.04
C LEU A 107 -8.26 -13.36 -41.75
N GLN A 108 -8.28 -12.05 -41.48
CA GLN A 108 -7.08 -11.31 -41.13
C GLN A 108 -6.65 -11.64 -39.68
N GLN A 109 -5.34 -11.76 -39.49
CA GLN A 109 -4.72 -12.02 -38.19
C GLN A 109 -4.22 -10.67 -37.66
N THR A 110 -5.14 -9.91 -37.06
CA THR A 110 -4.89 -8.54 -36.61
C THR A 110 -5.36 -8.38 -35.18
N VAL A 111 -4.71 -7.47 -34.44
CA VAL A 111 -5.17 -7.00 -33.12
C VAL A 111 -6.64 -6.60 -33.16
N LYS A 112 -7.06 -5.92 -34.25
CA LYS A 112 -8.43 -5.43 -34.39
C LYS A 112 -9.48 -6.56 -34.38
N ASN A 113 -9.18 -7.69 -35.02
CA ASN A 113 -10.10 -8.83 -35.00
C ASN A 113 -10.21 -9.46 -33.61
N PHE A 114 -9.11 -9.51 -32.84
CA PHE A 114 -9.20 -9.90 -31.42
C PHE A 114 -10.07 -8.94 -30.62
N GLU A 115 -9.88 -7.62 -30.76
CA GLU A 115 -10.71 -6.61 -30.07
C GLU A 115 -12.19 -6.75 -30.42
N ILE A 116 -12.53 -6.90 -31.70
CA ILE A 116 -13.93 -7.07 -32.15
C ILE A 116 -14.56 -8.30 -31.49
N ILE A 117 -13.84 -9.42 -31.43
CA ILE A 117 -14.34 -10.62 -30.77
C ILE A 117 -14.58 -10.34 -29.28
N MET A 118 -13.58 -9.79 -28.59
CA MET A 118 -13.61 -9.47 -27.16
C MET A 118 -14.73 -8.51 -26.78
N ASP A 119 -15.07 -7.54 -27.64
CA ASP A 119 -16.10 -6.55 -27.37
C ASP A 119 -17.53 -7.03 -27.69
N ASN A 120 -17.69 -8.02 -28.56
CA ASN A 120 -19.01 -8.37 -29.11
C ASN A 120 -19.48 -9.79 -28.73
N ASP A 121 -18.57 -10.70 -28.37
CA ASP A 121 -18.98 -12.01 -27.86
C ASP A 121 -19.49 -11.88 -26.42
N THR A 122 -20.80 -12.06 -26.25
CA THR A 122 -21.51 -11.95 -24.96
C THR A 122 -20.94 -12.84 -23.84
N ARG A 123 -20.15 -13.86 -24.17
CA ARG A 123 -19.45 -14.70 -23.19
C ARG A 123 -18.41 -13.91 -22.39
N PHE A 124 -17.77 -12.89 -22.96
CA PHE A 124 -16.72 -12.11 -22.29
C PHE A 124 -16.77 -10.59 -22.54
N ALA A 125 -17.64 -10.10 -23.43
CA ALA A 125 -17.89 -8.68 -23.66
C ALA A 125 -18.25 -7.95 -22.36
N GLY A 126 -17.54 -6.84 -22.09
CA GLY A 126 -17.70 -6.01 -20.89
C GLY A 126 -17.17 -6.61 -19.58
N LYS A 127 -16.62 -7.84 -19.62
CA LYS A 127 -16.11 -8.56 -18.44
C LYS A 127 -14.60 -8.42 -18.25
N ILE A 128 -13.89 -8.11 -19.33
CA ILE A 128 -12.45 -7.82 -19.34
C ILE A 128 -12.28 -6.33 -19.07
N LYS A 129 -11.78 -5.98 -17.88
CA LYS A 129 -11.69 -4.61 -17.38
C LYS A 129 -10.26 -4.27 -16.98
N PHE A 130 -10.00 -2.98 -16.80
CA PHE A 130 -8.75 -2.50 -16.22
C PHE A 130 -9.04 -1.81 -14.88
N ASP A 131 -8.44 -2.32 -13.81
CA ASP A 131 -8.49 -1.69 -12.50
C ASP A 131 -7.48 -0.54 -12.46
N GLU A 132 -7.96 0.70 -12.46
CA GLU A 132 -7.11 1.90 -12.41
C GLU A 132 -6.31 2.02 -11.11
N PHE A 133 -6.79 1.39 -10.03
CA PHE A 133 -6.20 1.48 -8.70
C PHE A 133 -5.02 0.52 -8.53
N SER A 134 -5.21 -0.75 -8.91
CA SER A 134 -4.14 -1.75 -8.89
C SER A 134 -3.34 -1.85 -10.19
N ARG A 135 -3.78 -1.15 -11.25
CA ARG A 135 -3.12 -1.04 -12.57
C ARG A 135 -2.92 -2.38 -13.26
N GLN A 136 -3.89 -3.28 -13.12
CA GLN A 136 -3.88 -4.61 -13.72
C GLN A 136 -5.21 -4.91 -14.42
N GLU A 137 -5.17 -5.85 -15.37
CA GLU A 137 -6.37 -6.42 -15.94
C GLU A 137 -7.20 -7.15 -14.87
N TYR A 138 -8.51 -7.08 -15.04
CA TYR A 138 -9.46 -7.54 -14.05
C TYR A 138 -10.64 -8.22 -14.73
N LEU A 139 -11.15 -9.28 -14.12
CA LEU A 139 -12.28 -10.06 -14.61
C LEU A 139 -13.49 -9.84 -13.71
N ILE A 140 -14.57 -9.28 -14.29
CA ILE A 140 -15.87 -9.11 -13.60
C ILE A 140 -16.97 -9.83 -14.37
N GLY A 141 -17.64 -10.75 -13.70
CA GLY A 141 -18.81 -11.45 -14.23
C GLY A 141 -18.54 -12.93 -14.54
N LYS A 142 -19.54 -13.57 -15.15
CA LYS A 142 -19.50 -15.00 -15.47
C LYS A 142 -18.86 -15.25 -16.84
N VAL A 143 -17.87 -16.14 -16.90
CA VAL A 143 -17.18 -16.53 -18.15
C VAL A 143 -17.25 -18.04 -18.39
N PRO A 144 -17.01 -18.53 -19.63
CA PRO A 144 -17.14 -19.95 -19.96
C PRO A 144 -16.13 -20.89 -19.29
N TRP A 145 -14.98 -20.39 -18.85
CA TRP A 145 -13.90 -21.19 -18.28
C TRP A 145 -13.91 -21.22 -16.74
N GLU A 146 -14.87 -20.56 -16.11
CA GLU A 146 -15.04 -20.53 -14.66
C GLU A 146 -16.45 -20.99 -14.28
N ASN A 147 -16.57 -21.68 -13.15
CA ASN A 147 -17.87 -22.18 -12.68
C ASN A 147 -18.69 -21.10 -11.97
N GLU A 148 -17.99 -20.15 -11.35
CA GLU A 148 -18.57 -19.10 -10.52
C GLU A 148 -18.45 -17.73 -11.20
N THR A 149 -19.23 -16.77 -10.71
CA THR A 149 -19.07 -15.36 -11.12
C THR A 149 -17.75 -14.83 -10.56
N CYS A 150 -16.90 -14.28 -11.43
CA CYS A 150 -15.61 -13.75 -11.03
C CYS A 150 -15.71 -12.27 -10.66
N ASP A 151 -14.92 -11.88 -9.66
CA ASP A 151 -14.61 -10.50 -9.28
C ASP A 151 -13.17 -10.53 -8.74
N ARG A 152 -12.21 -10.65 -9.66
CA ARG A 152 -10.79 -10.85 -9.33
C ARG A 152 -9.85 -10.33 -10.40
N ALA A 153 -8.58 -10.16 -10.03
CA ALA A 153 -7.51 -9.90 -10.98
C ALA A 153 -7.45 -10.97 -12.08
N TRP A 154 -7.15 -10.52 -13.30
CA TRP A 154 -6.92 -11.39 -14.45
C TRP A 154 -5.65 -12.19 -14.27
N GLY A 155 -5.70 -13.49 -14.55
CA GLY A 155 -4.58 -14.41 -14.36
C GLY A 155 -4.21 -15.17 -15.62
N SER A 156 -3.07 -15.88 -15.57
CA SER A 156 -2.56 -16.67 -16.70
C SER A 156 -3.52 -17.75 -17.19
N HIS A 157 -4.42 -18.24 -16.32
CA HIS A 157 -5.47 -19.18 -16.72
C HIS A 157 -6.50 -18.52 -17.63
N ASP A 158 -6.91 -17.29 -17.34
CA ASP A 158 -7.84 -16.52 -18.18
C ASP A 158 -7.23 -16.29 -19.56
N ASP A 159 -5.93 -15.97 -19.61
CA ASP A 159 -5.20 -15.84 -20.87
C ASP A 159 -5.22 -17.11 -21.72
N ALA A 160 -4.93 -18.25 -21.10
CA ALA A 160 -4.94 -19.53 -21.80
C ALA A 160 -6.34 -19.89 -22.30
N SER A 161 -7.35 -19.70 -21.45
CA SER A 161 -8.73 -20.06 -21.72
C SER A 161 -9.38 -19.18 -22.79
N LEU A 162 -9.29 -17.85 -22.65
CA LEU A 162 -9.85 -16.92 -23.62
C LEU A 162 -9.16 -17.06 -24.98
N TYR A 163 -7.82 -17.18 -25.00
CA TYR A 163 -7.09 -17.40 -26.24
C TYR A 163 -7.52 -18.71 -26.94
N SER A 164 -7.70 -19.79 -26.19
CA SER A 164 -8.16 -21.08 -26.71
C SER A 164 -9.56 -21.00 -27.34
N ILE A 165 -10.48 -20.31 -26.67
CA ILE A 165 -11.84 -20.05 -27.18
C ILE A 165 -11.77 -19.23 -28.47
N ILE A 166 -11.04 -18.12 -28.46
CA ILE A 166 -10.91 -17.25 -29.64
C ILE A 166 -10.31 -18.02 -30.83
N GLN A 167 -9.27 -18.81 -30.57
CA GLN A 167 -8.63 -19.60 -31.60
C GLN A 167 -9.56 -20.67 -32.18
N THR A 168 -10.33 -21.35 -31.34
CA THR A 168 -11.21 -22.46 -31.73
C THR A 168 -12.44 -21.97 -32.48
N ASP A 169 -13.09 -20.92 -31.96
CA ASP A 169 -14.41 -20.50 -32.43
C ASP A 169 -14.31 -19.50 -33.59
N TYR A 170 -13.24 -18.69 -33.64
CA TYR A 170 -13.07 -17.62 -34.62
C TYR A 170 -11.87 -17.80 -35.55
N GLY A 171 -10.88 -18.63 -35.20
CA GLY A 171 -9.72 -18.90 -36.06
C GLY A 171 -8.63 -17.83 -36.06
N VAL A 172 -8.65 -16.88 -35.12
CA VAL A 172 -7.56 -15.91 -34.90
C VAL A 172 -6.50 -16.55 -33.98
N LYS A 173 -5.22 -16.47 -34.35
CA LYS A 173 -4.14 -17.34 -33.83
C LYS A 173 -2.79 -16.64 -33.55
N ASN A 174 -2.71 -15.32 -33.62
CA ASN A 174 -1.48 -14.60 -33.24
C ASN A 174 -1.50 -14.27 -31.74
N ARG A 175 -0.56 -14.85 -30.99
CA ARG A 175 -0.46 -14.68 -29.53
C ARG A 175 -0.06 -13.26 -29.10
N ASN A 176 0.79 -12.56 -29.86
CA ASN A 176 1.20 -11.20 -29.49
C ASN A 176 0.04 -10.23 -29.70
N ASP A 177 -0.65 -10.35 -30.84
CA ASP A 177 -1.82 -9.53 -31.14
C ASP A 177 -2.94 -9.74 -30.12
N TYR A 178 -3.08 -10.96 -29.58
CA TYR A 178 -3.99 -11.26 -28.48
C TYR A 178 -3.69 -10.42 -27.23
N PHE A 179 -2.42 -10.37 -26.79
CA PHE A 179 -2.05 -9.60 -25.60
C PHE A 179 -2.22 -8.09 -25.79
N ASP A 180 -1.91 -7.58 -26.99
CA ASP A 180 -2.17 -6.18 -27.33
C ASP A 180 -3.68 -5.87 -27.31
N ALA A 181 -4.52 -6.79 -27.80
CA ALA A 181 -5.97 -6.66 -27.78
C ALA A 181 -6.54 -6.70 -26.35
N ILE A 182 -6.05 -7.60 -25.48
CA ILE A 182 -6.44 -7.65 -24.06
C ILE A 182 -6.19 -6.30 -23.39
N LYS A 183 -4.99 -5.72 -23.57
CA LYS A 183 -4.65 -4.40 -23.04
C LYS A 183 -5.60 -3.32 -23.57
N ASN A 184 -5.90 -3.31 -24.86
CA ASN A 184 -6.78 -2.31 -25.47
C ASN A 184 -8.24 -2.45 -25.02
N VAL A 185 -8.75 -3.68 -24.86
CA VAL A 185 -10.11 -3.95 -24.39
C VAL A 185 -10.25 -3.62 -22.92
N SER A 186 -9.33 -4.07 -22.07
CA SER A 186 -9.35 -3.79 -20.64
C SER A 186 -9.31 -2.28 -20.37
N MET A 187 -8.41 -1.56 -21.04
CA MET A 187 -8.25 -0.09 -20.87
C MET A 187 -9.48 0.71 -21.30
N ARG A 188 -10.27 0.22 -22.27
CA ARG A 188 -11.55 0.83 -22.64
C ARG A 188 -12.64 0.61 -21.60
N ASN A 189 -12.55 -0.49 -20.86
CA ASN A 189 -13.47 -0.87 -19.78
C ASN A 189 -12.83 -0.62 -18.40
N ARG A 190 -12.20 0.54 -18.22
CA ARG A 190 -11.55 0.92 -16.97
C ARG A 190 -12.55 1.22 -15.87
N PHE A 191 -12.18 0.94 -14.63
CA PHE A 191 -12.94 1.27 -13.44
C PHE A 191 -11.99 1.54 -12.28
N HIS A 192 -12.48 2.18 -11.21
CA HIS A 192 -11.66 2.45 -10.04
C HIS A 192 -12.40 1.96 -8.79
N PRO A 193 -12.04 0.78 -8.24
CA PRO A 193 -12.86 0.11 -7.24
C PRO A 193 -13.09 0.92 -5.95
N VAL A 194 -12.06 1.64 -5.45
CA VAL A 194 -12.22 2.48 -4.25
C VAL A 194 -13.17 3.65 -4.52
N ARG A 195 -12.95 4.38 -5.63
CA ARG A 195 -13.81 5.50 -6.05
C ARG A 195 -15.25 5.03 -6.28
N ASP A 196 -15.44 3.90 -6.95
CA ASP A 196 -16.76 3.33 -7.21
C ASP A 196 -17.51 3.02 -5.91
N ILE A 197 -16.83 2.48 -4.88
CA ILE A 197 -17.44 2.31 -3.55
C ILE A 197 -17.71 3.67 -2.88
N LEU A 198 -16.76 4.60 -2.91
CA LEU A 198 -16.94 5.91 -2.26
C LEU A 198 -18.05 6.75 -2.92
N ASP A 199 -18.28 6.60 -4.22
CA ASP A 199 -19.29 7.34 -4.98
C ASP A 199 -20.73 6.87 -4.67
N ILE A 200 -20.91 5.64 -4.19
CA ILE A 200 -22.24 5.10 -3.80
C ILE A 200 -22.61 5.36 -2.34
N LEU A 201 -21.67 5.84 -1.52
CA LEU A 201 -21.92 6.13 -0.11
C LEU A 201 -22.66 7.46 0.04
N GLU A 202 -23.77 7.44 0.78
CA GLU A 202 -24.57 8.63 1.08
C GLU A 202 -24.41 9.01 2.55
N TRP A 203 -24.08 10.28 2.81
CA TRP A 203 -24.00 10.80 4.17
C TRP A 203 -25.41 11.08 4.70
N ASP A 204 -25.67 10.62 5.92
CA ASP A 204 -26.97 10.75 6.61
C ASP A 204 -27.12 12.06 7.39
N GLY A 205 -26.09 12.90 7.44
CA GLY A 205 -26.08 14.17 8.17
C GLY A 205 -25.51 14.11 9.59
N GLU A 206 -25.11 12.92 10.08
CA GLU A 206 -24.59 12.72 11.43
C GLU A 206 -23.06 12.71 11.49
N ASP A 207 -22.48 13.03 12.65
CA ASP A 207 -21.01 13.08 12.84
C ASP A 207 -20.43 11.70 13.22
N HIS A 208 -20.18 10.87 12.21
CA HIS A 208 -19.65 9.51 12.36
C HIS A 208 -18.14 9.45 12.57
N ILE A 209 -17.38 10.40 12.02
CA ILE A 209 -15.91 10.43 12.16
C ILE A 209 -15.51 10.59 13.63
N ARG A 210 -16.23 11.41 14.40
CA ARG A 210 -15.90 11.72 15.80
C ARG A 210 -16.00 10.51 16.73
N SER A 211 -16.92 9.59 16.48
CA SER A 211 -17.16 8.44 17.35
C SER A 211 -16.24 7.25 17.06
N LEU A 212 -15.68 7.14 15.84
CA LEU A 212 -14.88 5.98 15.42
C LEU A 212 -13.75 5.61 16.41
N LEU A 213 -12.85 6.54 16.70
CA LEU A 213 -11.68 6.26 17.53
C LEU A 213 -12.05 5.96 18.99
N PRO A 214 -12.92 6.76 19.65
CA PRO A 214 -13.38 6.43 21.00
C PRO A 214 -14.09 5.08 21.11
N GLU A 215 -15.01 4.77 20.19
CA GLU A 215 -15.85 3.58 20.32
C GLU A 215 -15.11 2.27 20.04
N TYR A 216 -14.18 2.27 19.09
CA TYR A 216 -13.48 1.04 18.66
C TYR A 216 -12.09 0.86 19.23
N LEU A 217 -11.38 1.95 19.54
CA LEU A 217 -10.00 1.90 20.01
C LEU A 217 -9.81 2.49 21.42
N GLY A 218 -10.89 2.94 22.07
CA GLY A 218 -10.83 3.47 23.43
C GLY A 218 -10.00 4.74 23.53
N VAL A 219 -9.99 5.55 22.47
CA VAL A 219 -9.30 6.85 22.44
C VAL A 219 -10.12 7.86 23.24
N GLU A 220 -9.46 8.85 23.84
CA GLU A 220 -10.17 9.97 24.47
C GLU A 220 -10.87 10.83 23.41
N ASN A 221 -12.15 11.16 23.64
CA ASN A 221 -12.93 12.02 22.74
C ASN A 221 -12.53 13.48 22.93
N THR A 222 -11.49 13.89 22.21
CA THR A 222 -10.94 15.26 22.23
C THR A 222 -11.07 15.88 20.84
N GLU A 223 -10.97 17.20 20.77
CA GLU A 223 -10.94 17.89 19.48
C GLU A 223 -9.73 17.45 18.65
N TYR A 224 -8.59 17.20 19.29
CA TYR A 224 -7.39 16.70 18.62
C TYR A 224 -7.61 15.32 17.98
N SER A 225 -8.14 14.33 18.72
CA SER A 225 -8.35 12.99 18.16
C SER A 225 -9.36 12.97 17.01
N TYR A 226 -10.41 13.78 17.11
CA TYR A 226 -11.37 14.01 16.03
C TYR A 226 -10.71 14.61 14.78
N GLN A 227 -9.99 15.72 14.93
CA GLN A 227 -9.40 16.43 13.80
C GLN A 227 -8.30 15.61 13.11
N VAL A 228 -7.51 14.82 13.85
CA VAL A 228 -6.55 13.90 13.25
C VAL A 228 -7.25 12.83 12.40
N MET A 229 -8.31 12.20 12.92
CA MET A 229 -9.06 11.19 12.16
C MET A 229 -9.72 11.80 10.92
N ARG A 230 -10.40 12.96 11.09
CA ARG A 230 -11.04 13.71 10.00
C ARG A 230 -10.03 14.06 8.91
N LEU A 231 -8.90 14.68 9.28
CA LEU A 231 -7.84 15.05 8.35
C LEU A 231 -7.29 13.84 7.60
N TRP A 232 -7.06 12.73 8.32
CA TRP A 232 -6.51 11.52 7.73
C TRP A 232 -7.47 10.88 6.72
N MET A 233 -8.76 10.80 7.05
CA MET A 233 -9.79 10.31 6.13
C MET A 233 -9.95 11.24 4.92
N LEU A 234 -9.95 12.56 5.12
CA LEU A 234 -9.98 13.52 4.01
C LEU A 234 -8.77 13.38 3.09
N GLY A 235 -7.57 13.18 3.64
CA GLY A 235 -6.38 12.88 2.86
C GLY A 235 -6.51 11.59 2.04
N ALA A 236 -7.12 10.55 2.61
CA ALA A 236 -7.36 9.28 1.93
C ALA A 236 -8.36 9.41 0.77
N VAL A 237 -9.44 10.18 0.98
CA VAL A 237 -10.42 10.52 -0.06
C VAL A 237 -9.74 11.34 -1.15
N ALA A 238 -9.04 12.42 -0.79
CA ALA A 238 -8.35 13.30 -1.73
C ALA A 238 -7.36 12.53 -2.61
N ARG A 239 -6.62 11.57 -2.04
CA ARG A 239 -5.67 10.72 -2.78
C ARG A 239 -6.33 9.84 -3.85
N VAL A 240 -7.61 9.47 -3.69
CA VAL A 240 -8.37 8.67 -4.68
C VAL A 240 -9.00 9.55 -5.77
N TYR A 241 -9.53 10.73 -5.41
CA TYR A 241 -10.16 11.64 -6.37
C TYR A 241 -9.16 12.55 -7.10
N GLU A 242 -8.05 12.88 -6.45
CA GLU A 242 -6.94 13.67 -6.97
C GLU A 242 -5.60 12.94 -6.75
N PRO A 243 -5.35 11.84 -7.50
CA PRO A 243 -4.10 11.10 -7.39
C PRO A 243 -2.88 12.01 -7.48
N GLY A 244 -1.97 11.87 -6.52
CA GLY A 244 -0.77 12.70 -6.44
C GLY A 244 -0.96 14.06 -5.76
N CYS A 245 -2.13 14.36 -5.19
CA CYS A 245 -2.28 15.51 -4.28
C CYS A 245 -1.26 15.46 -3.14
N LYS A 246 -0.91 16.61 -2.55
CA LYS A 246 0.05 16.62 -1.44
C LYS A 246 -0.66 16.24 -0.15
N PHE A 247 -0.15 15.22 0.54
CA PHE A 247 -0.60 14.84 1.87
C PHE A 247 0.59 14.35 2.69
N ASP A 248 0.98 15.14 3.69
CA ASP A 248 2.23 14.96 4.43
C ASP A 248 2.05 14.15 5.74
N TYR A 249 0.82 13.91 6.16
CA TYR A 249 0.52 13.36 7.49
C TYR A 249 0.43 11.83 7.50
N THR A 250 0.86 11.26 8.62
CA THR A 250 0.77 9.83 8.96
C THR A 250 0.20 9.73 10.36
N MET A 251 -0.96 9.11 10.49
CA MET A 251 -1.58 8.86 11.80
C MET A 251 -0.88 7.68 12.49
N ILE A 252 -0.53 7.81 13.77
CA ILE A 252 0.16 6.76 14.52
C ILE A 252 -0.72 6.32 15.69
N PHE A 253 -1.21 5.08 15.67
CA PHE A 253 -1.88 4.48 16.81
C PHE A 253 -0.86 3.91 17.81
N GLN A 254 -0.75 4.57 18.95
CA GLN A 254 0.11 4.19 20.06
C GLN A 254 -0.74 3.54 21.15
N GLY A 255 -0.34 2.37 21.64
CA GLY A 255 -1.01 1.75 22.80
C GLY A 255 -0.74 0.26 22.90
N LYS A 256 -1.28 -0.39 23.94
CA LYS A 256 -1.01 -1.80 24.24
C LYS A 256 -1.32 -2.72 23.05
N GLN A 257 -0.62 -3.86 22.99
CA GLN A 257 -0.92 -4.90 22.03
C GLN A 257 -2.31 -5.49 22.29
N GLY A 258 -2.99 -5.95 21.23
CA GLY A 258 -4.29 -6.60 21.34
C GLY A 258 -5.51 -5.67 21.37
N ILE A 259 -5.32 -4.34 21.32
CA ILE A 259 -6.44 -3.36 21.24
C ILE A 259 -7.17 -3.41 19.88
N GLY A 260 -6.56 -3.98 18.83
CA GLY A 260 -7.17 -4.09 17.50
C GLY A 260 -6.78 -2.98 16.51
N LYS A 261 -5.69 -2.24 16.75
CA LYS A 261 -5.20 -1.15 15.87
C LYS A 261 -5.10 -1.55 14.39
N SER A 262 -4.40 -2.66 14.09
CA SER A 262 -4.23 -3.17 12.71
C SER A 262 -5.56 -3.67 12.14
N THR A 263 -6.40 -4.31 12.96
CA THR A 263 -7.75 -4.75 12.57
C THR A 263 -8.66 -3.57 12.20
N PHE A 264 -8.61 -2.48 12.97
CA PHE A 264 -9.33 -1.25 12.67
C PHE A 264 -8.92 -0.67 11.32
N LEU A 265 -7.62 -0.53 11.06
CA LEU A 265 -7.12 -0.04 9.76
C LEU A 265 -7.53 -0.94 8.59
N LYS A 266 -7.46 -2.26 8.80
CA LYS A 266 -7.89 -3.25 7.81
C LYS A 266 -9.37 -3.13 7.48
N LEU A 267 -10.24 -2.98 8.49
CA LEU A 267 -11.69 -2.77 8.28
C LEU A 267 -11.99 -1.42 7.65
N LEU A 268 -11.25 -0.38 8.02
CA LEU A 268 -11.39 0.96 7.46
C LEU A 268 -11.05 0.98 5.95
N ALA A 269 -10.22 0.05 5.47
CA ALA A 269 -9.94 -0.12 4.05
C ALA A 269 -11.13 -0.69 3.26
N LEU A 270 -12.20 -1.18 3.91
CA LEU A 270 -13.42 -1.77 3.34
C LEU A 270 -13.23 -3.06 2.51
N ASN A 271 -12.03 -3.29 1.99
CA ASN A 271 -11.63 -4.49 1.27
C ASN A 271 -10.20 -4.87 1.68
N ASP A 272 -10.00 -6.12 2.07
CA ASP A 272 -8.70 -6.65 2.48
C ASP A 272 -7.59 -6.42 1.45
N ASN A 273 -7.93 -6.40 0.15
CA ASN A 273 -6.96 -6.17 -0.93
C ASN A 273 -6.46 -4.72 -1.00
N TRP A 274 -7.14 -3.76 -0.35
CA TRP A 274 -6.73 -2.35 -0.29
C TRP A 274 -5.96 -2.02 0.98
N PHE A 275 -5.76 -3.01 1.85
CA PHE A 275 -4.97 -2.88 3.06
C PHE A 275 -3.60 -3.55 2.85
N ASN A 276 -2.53 -2.87 3.25
CA ASN A 276 -1.17 -3.39 3.13
C ASN A 276 -0.38 -3.14 4.42
N ASP A 277 0.03 -4.21 5.09
CA ASP A 277 0.86 -4.22 6.30
C ASP A 277 2.27 -4.79 6.07
N SER A 278 2.58 -5.14 4.82
CA SER A 278 3.73 -5.95 4.44
C SER A 278 4.91 -5.12 3.89
N LEU A 279 4.99 -3.85 4.29
CA LEU A 279 6.11 -2.96 3.95
C LEU A 279 7.32 -3.20 4.85
N ASP A 280 8.26 -4.03 4.40
CA ASP A 280 9.49 -4.33 5.13
C ASP A 280 10.57 -3.24 5.04
N SER A 281 10.56 -2.41 3.98
CA SER A 281 11.51 -1.32 3.76
C SER A 281 10.91 -0.21 2.90
N LEU A 282 11.36 1.04 3.06
CA LEU A 282 10.83 2.21 2.35
C LEU A 282 11.76 2.74 1.24
N ASP A 283 12.89 2.08 1.00
CA ASP A 283 14.00 2.59 0.16
C ASP A 283 14.13 1.94 -1.22
N SER A 284 13.10 1.26 -1.72
CA SER A 284 13.24 0.47 -2.95
C SER A 284 12.11 0.70 -3.96
N ASP A 285 12.43 0.54 -5.24
CA ASP A 285 11.43 0.43 -6.32
C ASP A 285 10.38 -0.66 -6.00
N LYS A 286 10.77 -1.69 -5.24
CA LYS A 286 9.85 -2.74 -4.77
C LYS A 286 8.85 -2.21 -3.73
N ALA A 287 9.28 -1.29 -2.86
CA ALA A 287 8.39 -0.64 -1.89
C ALA A 287 7.33 0.18 -2.62
N ALA A 288 7.75 1.01 -3.58
CA ALA A 288 6.83 1.74 -4.45
C ALA A 288 5.88 0.79 -5.22
N GLN A 289 6.41 -0.29 -5.78
CA GLN A 289 5.61 -1.29 -6.49
C GLN A 289 4.57 -1.97 -5.56
N SER A 290 4.91 -2.22 -4.30
CA SER A 290 3.98 -2.82 -3.33
C SER A 290 2.85 -1.88 -2.90
N LEU A 291 2.94 -0.57 -3.18
CA LEU A 291 1.84 0.37 -2.94
C LEU A 291 0.71 0.25 -3.97
N MET A 292 0.95 -0.37 -5.14
CA MET A 292 -0.09 -0.53 -6.16
C MET A 292 -1.28 -1.30 -5.59
N GLY A 293 -2.49 -0.76 -5.79
CA GLY A 293 -3.72 -1.36 -5.27
C GLY A 293 -3.88 -1.28 -3.75
N SER A 294 -3.00 -0.57 -3.03
CA SER A 294 -3.11 -0.35 -1.58
C SER A 294 -3.67 1.04 -1.30
N TRP A 295 -4.74 1.14 -0.51
CA TRP A 295 -5.33 2.43 -0.11
C TRP A 295 -4.84 2.84 1.28
N ILE A 296 -4.88 1.90 2.21
CA ILE A 296 -4.40 2.09 3.59
C ILE A 296 -3.17 1.22 3.78
N VAL A 297 -2.06 1.88 4.13
CA VAL A 297 -0.77 1.23 4.30
C VAL A 297 -0.36 1.33 5.76
N GLU A 298 -0.29 0.19 6.44
CA GLU A 298 0.16 0.07 7.81
C GLU A 298 1.69 0.00 7.91
N LEU A 299 2.27 0.86 8.73
CA LEU A 299 3.66 0.77 9.18
C LEU A 299 3.71 0.01 10.51
N ALA A 300 3.64 -1.32 10.45
CA ALA A 300 3.54 -2.18 11.63
C ALA A 300 4.78 -2.11 12.52
N GLU A 301 4.56 -1.84 13.81
CA GLU A 301 5.61 -1.58 14.82
C GLU A 301 6.62 -0.48 14.43
N LEU A 302 6.32 0.30 13.39
CA LEU A 302 7.23 1.27 12.78
C LEU A 302 8.60 0.67 12.42
N LYS A 303 8.68 -0.67 12.23
CA LYS A 303 9.93 -1.39 11.92
C LYS A 303 10.57 -0.90 10.63
N SER A 304 9.72 -0.57 9.64
CA SER A 304 10.16 -0.02 8.37
C SER A 304 10.88 1.31 8.54
N LEU A 305 10.53 2.13 9.55
CA LEU A 305 11.23 3.38 9.83
C LEU A 305 12.67 3.15 10.29
N VAL A 306 12.88 2.12 11.11
CA VAL A 306 14.19 1.79 11.71
C VAL A 306 15.10 1.06 10.73
N ARG A 307 14.55 0.26 9.81
CA ARG A 307 15.30 -0.58 8.86
C ARG A 307 15.69 0.11 7.54
N THR A 308 15.25 1.35 7.37
CA THR A 308 15.49 2.16 6.17
C THR A 308 16.98 2.58 6.13
N ALA A 309 17.72 2.06 5.16
CA ALA A 309 19.16 2.30 4.97
C ALA A 309 19.47 3.78 4.68
N GLY A 310 18.51 4.51 4.10
CA GLY A 310 18.58 5.96 3.88
C GLY A 310 18.28 6.81 5.13
N GLY A 311 18.00 6.18 6.28
CA GLY A 311 17.66 6.87 7.53
C GLY A 311 16.32 7.61 7.49
N VAL A 312 16.06 8.43 8.51
CA VAL A 312 14.78 9.12 8.72
C VAL A 312 14.41 10.05 7.56
N GLU A 313 15.38 10.61 6.84
CA GLU A 313 15.09 11.48 5.69
C GLU A 313 14.45 10.72 4.53
N SER A 314 14.91 9.50 4.24
CA SER A 314 14.35 8.68 3.17
C SER A 314 12.91 8.25 3.50
N VAL A 315 12.66 7.89 4.77
CA VAL A 315 11.29 7.69 5.28
C VAL A 315 10.42 8.91 4.99
N LYS A 316 10.87 10.12 5.38
CA LYS A 316 10.07 11.35 5.20
C LYS A 316 9.75 11.59 3.73
N ARG A 317 10.73 11.40 2.85
CA ARG A 317 10.55 11.52 1.39
C ARG A 317 9.56 10.47 0.89
N PHE A 318 9.70 9.23 1.35
CA PHE A 318 8.77 8.16 1.00
C PHE A 318 7.37 8.52 1.46
N LEU A 319 7.09 8.77 2.73
CA LEU A 319 5.72 9.03 3.22
C LEU A 319 5.04 10.23 2.54
N THR A 320 5.80 11.25 2.17
CA THR A 320 5.27 12.49 1.57
C THR A 320 5.31 12.55 0.04
N ALA A 321 5.80 11.51 -0.63
CA ALA A 321 5.88 11.53 -2.08
C ALA A 321 4.47 11.68 -2.72
N GLN A 322 4.42 12.39 -3.84
CA GLN A 322 3.20 12.56 -4.64
C GLN A 322 3.12 11.56 -5.78
N GLN A 323 4.28 11.05 -6.20
CA GLN A 323 4.38 10.09 -7.29
C GLN A 323 5.56 9.17 -7.05
N ASP A 324 5.44 7.96 -7.57
CA ASP A 324 6.51 6.99 -7.63
C ASP A 324 6.86 6.74 -9.11
N LYS A 325 8.15 6.53 -9.41
CA LYS A 325 8.62 6.30 -10.78
C LYS A 325 9.41 5.00 -10.82
N TYR A 326 8.85 3.99 -11.46
CA TYR A 326 9.52 2.70 -11.67
C TYR A 326 9.06 2.06 -12.98
N ARG A 327 9.75 1.01 -13.39
CA ARG A 327 9.42 0.24 -14.59
C ARG A 327 8.73 -1.05 -14.18
N VAL A 328 7.48 -1.21 -14.62
CA VAL A 328 6.73 -2.45 -14.45
C VAL A 328 7.49 -3.58 -15.16
N PRO A 329 7.57 -4.80 -14.58
CA PRO A 329 8.15 -5.95 -15.26
C PRO A 329 7.59 -6.09 -16.69
N TYR A 330 8.48 -6.43 -17.63
CA TYR A 330 8.17 -6.59 -19.07
C TYR A 330 7.80 -5.33 -19.84
N GLU A 331 7.55 -4.20 -19.17
CA GLU A 331 7.35 -2.93 -19.85
C GLU A 331 8.67 -2.30 -20.31
N ARG A 332 8.59 -1.60 -21.45
CA ARG A 332 9.76 -1.02 -22.12
C ARG A 332 10.22 0.30 -21.49
N ARG A 333 9.32 1.02 -20.81
CA ARG A 333 9.55 2.35 -20.27
C ARG A 333 9.18 2.40 -18.79
N ALA A 334 9.87 3.24 -18.04
CA ALA A 334 9.43 3.58 -16.69
C ALA A 334 8.19 4.47 -16.78
N ASP A 335 7.22 4.21 -15.90
CA ASP A 335 5.99 4.98 -15.78
C ASP A 335 6.01 5.80 -14.49
N ILE A 336 5.12 6.79 -14.46
CA ILE A 336 4.85 7.60 -13.27
C ILE A 336 3.53 7.11 -12.68
N PHE A 337 3.56 6.78 -11.39
CA PHE A 337 2.41 6.34 -10.62
C PHE A 337 2.09 7.42 -9.60
N LEU A 338 0.96 8.09 -9.78
CA LEU A 338 0.49 9.10 -8.84
C LEU A 338 -0.04 8.39 -7.60
N ARG A 339 0.35 8.87 -6.42
CA ARG A 339 0.00 8.21 -5.17
C ARG A 339 -1.47 8.38 -4.82
N GLN A 340 -2.07 7.25 -4.48
CA GLN A 340 -3.47 7.12 -4.07
C GLN A 340 -3.62 6.54 -2.65
N CYS A 341 -2.51 6.16 -2.02
CA CYS A 341 -2.49 5.58 -0.68
C CYS A 341 -2.26 6.62 0.43
N VAL A 342 -2.66 6.26 1.65
CA VAL A 342 -2.32 6.96 2.89
C VAL A 342 -1.65 6.00 3.88
N PHE A 343 -0.82 6.55 4.76
CA PHE A 343 -0.08 5.77 5.74
C PHE A 343 -0.67 5.92 7.14
N ALA A 344 -0.73 4.81 7.86
CA ALA A 344 -0.98 4.78 9.29
C ALA A 344 0.07 3.89 9.97
N GLY A 345 0.56 4.30 11.12
CA GLY A 345 1.50 3.51 11.91
C GLY A 345 0.81 2.88 13.10
N THR A 346 1.29 1.71 13.53
CA THR A 346 0.87 1.11 14.79
C THR A 346 2.10 0.79 15.64
N THR A 347 2.03 1.09 16.93
CA THR A 347 3.12 0.80 17.85
C THR A 347 2.60 0.52 19.26
N ASN A 348 3.36 -0.28 19.99
CA ASN A 348 3.21 -0.48 21.43
C ASN A 348 4.24 0.28 22.25
N LYS A 349 5.27 0.84 21.60
CA LYS A 349 6.31 1.64 22.23
C LYS A 349 5.86 3.08 22.38
N SER A 350 6.30 3.73 23.45
CA SER A 350 6.15 5.17 23.60
C SER A 350 7.26 5.95 22.92
N ASP A 351 8.44 5.36 22.78
CA ASP A 351 9.69 6.00 22.43
C ASP A 351 10.14 5.59 21.02
N PHE A 352 9.43 6.05 19.98
CA PHE A 352 9.63 5.57 18.61
C PHE A 352 10.09 6.62 17.62
N LEU A 353 10.00 7.92 17.94
CA LEU A 353 10.50 9.00 17.09
C LEU A 353 12.00 9.21 17.37
N GLN A 354 12.84 9.13 16.35
CA GLN A 354 14.30 9.16 16.51
C GLN A 354 14.95 10.51 16.18
N ASP A 355 14.24 11.41 15.51
CA ASP A 355 14.81 12.65 14.97
C ASP A 355 13.78 13.78 15.14
N GLU A 356 14.20 14.91 15.70
CA GLU A 356 13.33 16.07 15.92
C GLU A 356 12.85 16.69 14.60
N THR A 357 13.63 16.56 13.53
CA THR A 357 13.31 17.21 12.27
C THR A 357 12.17 16.48 11.57
N GLY A 358 11.04 17.15 11.36
CA GLY A 358 9.96 16.60 10.54
C GLY A 358 8.96 15.68 11.24
N ASN A 359 9.00 15.60 12.58
CA ASN A 359 7.99 14.92 13.40
C ASN A 359 6.58 15.45 13.22
N ARG A 360 6.42 16.68 12.73
CA ARG A 360 5.12 17.28 12.38
C ARG A 360 4.22 16.41 11.49
N ARG A 361 4.81 15.45 10.78
CA ARG A 361 4.11 14.49 9.90
C ARG A 361 3.43 13.37 10.67
N PHE A 362 3.94 13.03 11.85
CA PHE A 362 3.40 11.96 12.69
C PHE A 362 2.38 12.54 13.66
N LEU A 363 1.12 12.15 13.49
CA LEU A 363 0.01 12.55 14.35
C LEU A 363 -0.32 11.37 15.28
N ILE A 364 0.12 11.46 16.53
CA ILE A 364 0.00 10.38 17.51
C ILE A 364 -1.42 10.34 18.07
N ILE A 365 -2.01 9.15 18.14
CA ILE A 365 -3.29 8.86 18.77
C ILE A 365 -3.09 7.77 19.82
N GLN A 366 -3.36 8.12 21.08
CA GLN A 366 -3.25 7.20 22.21
C GLN A 366 -4.52 6.33 22.30
N THR A 367 -4.33 5.02 22.15
CA THR A 367 -5.39 4.00 22.13
C THR A 367 -5.46 3.25 23.46
N GLY A 368 -6.65 2.78 23.84
CA GLY A 368 -6.89 2.04 25.08
C GLY A 368 -6.76 2.88 26.35
N ILE A 369 -7.02 4.18 26.25
CA ILE A 369 -7.18 5.08 27.40
C ILE A 369 -8.48 4.73 28.13
N ASN A 370 -9.54 4.51 27.35
CA ASN A 370 -10.84 4.03 27.79
C ASN A 370 -11.07 2.60 27.29
N GLU A 371 -12.06 1.93 27.86
CA GLU A 371 -12.53 0.64 27.34
C GLU A 371 -13.37 0.89 26.06
N PRO A 372 -13.06 0.23 24.92
CA PRO A 372 -13.85 0.38 23.71
C PRO A 372 -15.31 -0.02 23.92
N ALA A 373 -16.25 0.82 23.48
CA ALA A 373 -17.68 0.56 23.60
C ALA A 373 -18.19 -0.46 22.57
N LYS A 374 -17.50 -0.60 21.44
CA LYS A 374 -17.89 -1.47 20.32
C LYS A 374 -16.77 -2.45 19.96
N SER A 375 -17.16 -3.61 19.42
CA SER A 375 -16.25 -4.64 18.94
C SER A 375 -15.92 -4.46 17.46
N LEU A 376 -14.68 -4.71 17.07
CA LEU A 376 -14.26 -4.74 15.65
C LEU A 376 -14.72 -6.02 14.92
N PHE A 377 -15.17 -7.04 15.66
CA PHE A 377 -15.50 -8.36 15.10
C PHE A 377 -17.00 -8.56 14.85
N VAL A 378 -17.74 -7.47 14.70
CA VAL A 378 -19.17 -7.50 14.35
C VAL A 378 -19.42 -6.80 13.02
N PRO A 379 -20.43 -7.23 12.23
CA PRO A 379 -20.73 -6.62 10.93
C PRO A 379 -20.97 -5.10 11.00
N GLN A 380 -21.54 -4.61 12.11
CA GLN A 380 -21.78 -3.19 12.33
C GLN A 380 -20.50 -2.35 12.23
N ALA A 381 -19.33 -2.90 12.55
CA ALA A 381 -18.07 -2.18 12.42
C ALA A 381 -17.83 -1.68 10.99
N ILE A 382 -18.09 -2.50 9.98
CA ILE A 382 -17.93 -2.11 8.58
C ILE A 382 -18.95 -1.03 8.19
N GLU A 383 -20.18 -1.12 8.68
CA GLU A 383 -21.22 -0.12 8.39
C GLU A 383 -20.90 1.24 9.03
N ASP A 384 -20.37 1.24 10.26
CA ASP A 384 -19.92 2.48 10.93
C ASP A 384 -18.71 3.10 10.18
N MET A 385 -17.77 2.28 9.67
CA MET A 385 -16.68 2.77 8.81
C MET A 385 -17.22 3.37 7.51
N LYS A 386 -18.20 2.74 6.87
CA LYS A 386 -18.84 3.27 5.65
C LYS A 386 -19.55 4.59 5.91
N ALA A 387 -20.26 4.73 7.04
CA ALA A 387 -20.93 5.97 7.42
C ALA A 387 -19.93 7.12 7.62
N ALA A 388 -18.79 6.85 8.27
CA ALA A 388 -17.70 7.82 8.40
C ALA A 388 -17.04 8.16 7.05
N TRP A 389 -16.87 7.18 6.15
CA TRP A 389 -16.40 7.46 4.79
C TRP A 389 -17.39 8.31 3.99
N ALA A 390 -18.69 8.06 4.14
CA ALA A 390 -19.74 8.86 3.51
C ALA A 390 -19.64 10.33 3.95
N GLN A 391 -19.48 10.57 5.26
CA GLN A 391 -19.24 11.90 5.81
C GLN A 391 -17.96 12.52 5.24
N ALA A 392 -16.84 11.79 5.22
CA ALA A 392 -15.57 12.30 4.69
C ALA A 392 -15.64 12.67 3.20
N VAL A 393 -16.30 11.83 2.39
CA VAL A 393 -16.52 12.09 0.95
C VAL A 393 -17.42 13.31 0.75
N HIS A 394 -18.49 13.45 1.54
CA HIS A 394 -19.36 14.61 1.50
C HIS A 394 -18.59 15.90 1.79
N ILE A 395 -17.84 15.93 2.88
CA ILE A 395 -17.00 17.08 3.27
C ILE A 395 -16.01 17.40 2.15
N TRP A 396 -15.28 16.41 1.61
CA TRP A 396 -14.32 16.64 0.54
C TRP A 396 -14.97 17.24 -0.71
N LYS A 397 -16.12 16.70 -1.15
CA LYS A 397 -16.80 17.15 -2.37
C LYS A 397 -17.48 18.51 -2.23
N THR A 398 -17.88 18.92 -1.01
CA THR A 398 -18.65 20.15 -0.77
C THR A 398 -17.79 21.30 -0.25
N GLU A 399 -16.84 21.02 0.65
CA GLU A 399 -16.02 22.03 1.31
C GLU A 399 -14.63 22.17 0.67
N GLN A 400 -14.09 21.09 0.06
CA GLN A 400 -12.70 21.02 -0.43
C GLN A 400 -11.68 21.62 0.55
N PRO A 401 -11.64 21.13 1.81
CA PRO A 401 -10.83 21.74 2.85
C PRO A 401 -9.33 21.58 2.57
N GLU A 402 -8.53 22.52 3.07
CA GLU A 402 -7.08 22.36 3.09
C GLU A 402 -6.70 21.12 3.92
N LEU A 403 -5.81 20.28 3.36
CA LEU A 403 -5.33 19.07 4.02
C LEU A 403 -4.22 19.39 5.04
N LEU A 404 -4.54 20.26 6.00
CA LEU A 404 -3.66 20.69 7.08
C LEU A 404 -4.30 20.46 8.44
N LEU A 405 -3.48 20.11 9.43
CA LEU A 405 -3.94 20.05 10.82
C LEU A 405 -4.34 21.46 11.30
N PRO A 406 -5.56 21.63 11.84
CA PRO A 406 -5.99 22.92 12.39
C PRO A 406 -5.01 23.46 13.43
N ASP A 407 -4.87 24.79 13.46
CA ASP A 407 -3.93 25.47 14.38
C ASP A 407 -4.25 25.18 15.85
N SER A 408 -5.53 25.00 16.19
CA SER A 408 -5.99 24.62 17.54
C SER A 408 -5.46 23.27 18.03
N CYS A 409 -5.01 22.41 17.12
CA CYS A 409 -4.53 21.06 17.42
C CYS A 409 -2.99 20.96 17.40
N ARG A 410 -2.26 22.01 17.02
CA ARG A 410 -0.81 21.96 16.82
C ARG A 410 -0.02 21.78 18.11
N ASP A 411 -0.44 22.45 19.19
CA ASP A 411 0.25 22.36 20.48
C ASP A 411 0.15 20.95 21.07
N GLU A 412 -1.02 20.33 20.96
CA GLU A 412 -1.23 18.95 21.39
C GLU A 412 -0.47 17.95 20.53
N ALA A 413 -0.44 18.15 19.20
CA ALA A 413 0.38 17.35 18.30
C ALA A 413 1.86 17.40 18.70
N ARG A 414 2.38 18.61 19.00
CA ARG A 414 3.76 18.82 19.41
C ARG A 414 4.05 18.15 20.75
N ARG A 415 3.17 18.32 21.74
CA ARG A 415 3.29 17.67 23.06
C ARG A 415 3.44 16.15 22.91
N LEU A 416 2.56 15.51 22.15
CA LEU A 416 2.59 14.06 21.94
C LEU A 416 3.80 13.61 21.11
N GLN A 417 4.27 14.42 20.16
CA GLN A 417 5.50 14.16 19.40
C GLN A 417 6.73 14.18 20.32
N ASP A 418 6.84 15.21 21.17
CA ASP A 418 7.94 15.39 22.12
C ASP A 418 7.94 14.25 23.16
N GLU A 419 6.77 13.86 23.67
CA GLU A 419 6.59 12.69 24.57
C GLU A 419 6.95 11.36 23.90
N SER A 420 6.91 11.29 22.56
CA SER A 420 7.16 10.06 21.80
C SER A 420 8.59 9.93 21.27
N MET A 421 9.46 10.87 21.63
CA MET A 421 10.87 10.85 21.26
C MET A 421 11.61 9.72 21.98
N ALA A 422 12.40 8.96 21.22
CA ALA A 422 13.29 7.96 21.75
C ALA A 422 14.41 8.62 22.54
N ASP A 423 14.60 8.22 23.81
CA ASP A 423 15.83 8.50 24.54
C ASP A 423 16.94 7.68 23.90
N ASP A 424 17.78 8.33 23.12
CA ASP A 424 18.93 7.71 22.46
C ASP A 424 20.06 7.31 23.44
N GLY A 425 19.80 7.43 24.75
CA GLY A 425 20.72 7.14 25.84
C GLY A 425 21.82 8.19 25.97
N LYS A 426 21.92 9.15 25.04
CA LYS A 426 22.89 10.24 25.14
C LYS A 426 22.60 11.08 26.37
N VAL A 427 21.33 11.30 26.72
CA VAL A 427 20.98 12.05 27.93
C VAL A 427 21.58 11.40 29.17
N GLY A 428 21.45 10.08 29.33
CA GLY A 428 22.05 9.34 30.44
C GLY A 428 23.58 9.40 30.44
N LEU A 429 24.21 9.10 29.30
CA LEU A 429 25.68 9.11 29.15
C LEU A 429 26.28 10.50 29.39
N ILE A 430 25.65 11.54 28.83
CA ILE A 430 26.06 12.94 29.00
C ILE A 430 25.84 13.35 30.46
N THR A 431 24.69 13.05 31.05
CA THR A 431 24.42 13.40 32.46
C THR A 431 25.46 12.77 33.38
N GLN A 432 25.74 11.48 33.22
CA GLN A 432 26.77 10.77 33.98
C GLN A 432 28.17 11.39 33.77
N PHE A 433 28.54 11.71 32.53
CA PHE A 433 29.80 12.37 32.23
C PHE A 433 29.93 13.76 32.87
N LEU A 434 28.82 14.47 33.04
CA LEU A 434 28.79 15.83 33.59
C LEU A 434 28.76 15.88 35.12
N GLU A 435 28.51 14.78 35.82
CA GLU A 435 28.40 14.75 37.30
C GLU A 435 29.63 15.39 37.97
N ASP A 436 30.82 15.02 37.50
CA ASP A 436 32.12 15.46 38.04
C ASP A 436 32.73 16.65 37.28
N LYS A 437 32.03 17.21 36.29
CA LYS A 437 32.56 18.30 35.45
C LYS A 437 32.04 19.67 35.91
N GLN A 438 32.92 20.65 35.92
CA GLN A 438 32.57 22.07 36.15
C GLN A 438 32.43 22.85 34.84
N ARG A 439 33.11 22.39 33.79
CA ARG A 439 33.05 22.94 32.44
C ARG A 439 33.33 21.84 31.42
N THR A 440 32.81 21.98 30.22
CA THR A 440 33.00 21.04 29.12
C THR A 440 32.82 21.76 27.78
N CYS A 441 33.10 21.08 26.67
CA CYS A 441 32.71 21.51 25.33
C CYS A 441 32.05 20.36 24.56
N VAL A 442 31.30 20.69 23.50
CA VAL A 442 30.59 19.68 22.68
C VAL A 442 31.54 18.61 22.15
N LEU A 443 32.75 18.98 21.74
CA LEU A 443 33.73 18.04 21.17
C LEU A 443 34.31 17.07 22.23
N GLU A 444 34.41 17.53 23.48
CA GLU A 444 34.81 16.70 24.62
C GLU A 444 33.72 15.68 24.94
N ILE A 445 32.45 16.11 24.99
CA ILE A 445 31.31 15.21 25.18
C ILE A 445 31.22 14.17 24.04
N TRP A 446 31.37 14.60 22.78
CA TRP A 446 31.32 13.72 21.62
C TRP A 446 32.32 12.57 21.70
N ARG A 447 33.55 12.88 22.11
CA ARG A 447 34.65 11.93 22.11
C ARG A 447 34.73 11.09 23.37
N GLU A 448 34.39 11.68 24.53
CA GLU A 448 34.58 11.02 25.83
C GLU A 448 33.28 10.44 26.40
N ALA A 449 32.15 11.13 26.26
CA ALA A 449 30.86 10.64 26.78
C ALA A 449 30.16 9.71 25.79
N LEU A 450 30.26 10.01 24.48
CA LEU A 450 29.60 9.25 23.41
C LEU A 450 30.57 8.31 22.66
N GLU A 451 31.82 8.24 23.10
CA GLU A 451 32.89 7.36 22.58
C GLU A 451 33.09 7.41 21.06
N ARG A 452 32.86 8.57 20.43
CA ARG A 452 32.98 8.71 18.97
C ARG A 452 34.32 9.28 18.55
N GLY A 453 34.98 8.62 17.59
CA GLY A 453 36.33 8.99 17.12
C GLY A 453 36.38 10.11 16.07
N ASP A 454 35.23 10.47 15.48
CA ASP A 454 35.09 11.47 14.44
C ASP A 454 34.76 12.87 15.01
N THR A 455 34.31 13.77 14.13
CA THR A 455 33.90 15.14 14.51
C THR A 455 32.40 15.26 14.30
N PRO A 456 31.62 15.76 15.27
CA PRO A 456 30.17 15.81 15.15
C PRO A 456 29.75 16.75 14.02
N LYS A 457 28.68 16.38 13.31
CA LYS A 457 27.98 17.27 12.38
C LYS A 457 27.35 18.44 13.16
N LYS A 458 26.95 19.48 12.44
CA LYS A 458 26.35 20.69 13.04
C LYS A 458 25.08 20.41 13.85
N TRP A 459 24.24 19.48 13.38
CA TRP A 459 23.01 19.10 14.08
C TRP A 459 23.30 18.27 15.34
N GLU A 460 24.22 17.30 15.27
CA GLU A 460 24.69 16.50 16.43
C GLU A 460 25.31 17.42 17.50
N SER A 461 26.04 18.45 17.07
CA SER A 461 26.61 19.45 17.98
C SER A 461 25.54 20.31 18.68
N SER A 462 24.42 20.56 17.99
CA SER A 462 23.30 21.34 18.54
C SER A 462 22.50 20.50 19.53
N GLU A 463 22.20 19.25 19.16
CA GLU A 463 21.57 18.24 20.01
C GLU A 463 22.31 18.05 21.34
N ILE A 464 23.64 17.83 21.31
CA ILE A 464 24.45 17.73 22.53
C ILE A 464 24.37 19.00 23.38
N MET A 465 24.38 20.16 22.73
CA MET A 465 24.29 21.43 23.45
C MET A 465 22.92 21.60 24.12
N ASP A 466 21.84 21.20 23.46
CA ASP A 466 20.48 21.28 24.01
C ASP A 466 20.28 20.29 25.16
N ILE A 467 20.84 19.08 25.07
CA ILE A 467 20.89 18.10 26.18
C ILE A 467 21.62 18.69 27.39
N VAL A 468 22.78 19.33 27.22
CA VAL A 468 23.52 19.89 28.36
C VAL A 468 22.75 21.05 28.98
N LEU A 469 22.05 21.85 28.18
CA LEU A 469 21.31 23.03 28.65
C LEU A 469 19.97 22.69 29.31
N SER A 470 19.40 21.51 29.04
CA SER A 470 18.24 21.02 29.77
C SER A 470 18.58 20.53 31.19
N ILE A 471 19.86 20.27 31.48
CA ILE A 471 20.33 19.86 32.80
C ILE A 471 20.43 21.08 33.73
N PRO A 472 19.73 21.09 34.89
CA PRO A 472 19.74 22.20 35.83
C PRO A 472 21.15 22.60 36.27
N GLY A 473 21.43 23.91 36.21
CA GLY A 473 22.70 24.47 36.64
C GLY A 473 23.78 24.54 35.56
N TRP A 474 23.52 24.09 34.32
CA TRP A 474 24.46 24.29 33.20
C TRP A 474 24.07 25.47 32.31
N GLY A 475 25.06 26.13 31.70
CA GLY A 475 24.79 27.16 30.69
C GLY A 475 26.01 27.52 29.83
N LYS A 476 25.78 28.37 28.82
CA LYS A 476 26.79 28.75 27.82
C LYS A 476 27.82 29.73 28.41
N MET A 477 29.10 29.50 28.12
CA MET A 477 30.16 30.47 28.43
C MET A 477 30.11 31.66 27.46
N LYS A 478 30.36 32.87 27.97
CA LYS A 478 30.35 34.11 27.16
C LYS A 478 31.47 34.16 26.12
N ASN A 479 32.64 33.60 26.44
CA ASN A 479 33.83 33.64 25.61
C ASN A 479 34.34 32.23 25.30
N SER A 480 34.79 32.01 24.06
CA SER A 480 35.45 30.76 23.67
C SER A 480 36.72 30.56 24.47
N THR A 481 36.90 29.35 25.01
CA THR A 481 38.01 28.98 25.90
C THR A 481 38.71 27.75 25.33
N THR A 482 39.97 27.51 25.73
CA THR A 482 40.74 26.33 25.31
C THR A 482 40.39 25.13 26.19
N PHE A 483 40.01 24.02 25.57
CA PHE A 483 39.65 22.75 26.22
C PHE A 483 40.69 21.68 25.90
N GLY A 484 41.80 21.66 26.65
CA GLY A 484 42.83 20.60 26.55
C GLY A 484 43.21 20.24 25.10
N LYS A 485 43.07 18.95 24.75
CA LYS A 485 43.35 18.39 23.40
C LYS A 485 42.33 18.78 22.31
N TYR A 486 41.26 19.50 22.66
CA TYR A 486 40.17 19.90 21.76
C TYR A 486 40.30 21.33 21.24
N GLY A 487 41.34 22.05 21.66
CA GLY A 487 41.62 23.41 21.20
C GLY A 487 40.59 24.44 21.67
N LYS A 488 40.45 25.53 20.92
CA LYS A 488 39.57 26.66 21.27
C LYS A 488 38.13 26.35 20.87
N GLN A 489 37.24 26.19 21.85
CA GLN A 489 35.84 25.80 21.65
C GLN A 489 34.88 26.75 22.38
N LYS A 490 33.60 26.77 21.95
CA LYS A 490 32.51 27.36 22.74
C LYS A 490 32.22 26.43 23.92
N GLY A 491 32.43 26.92 25.13
CA GLY A 491 32.33 26.12 26.35
C GLY A 491 30.94 26.17 27.01
N LEU A 492 30.66 25.13 27.79
CA LEU A 492 29.52 25.01 28.70
C LEU A 492 30.07 24.95 30.13
N GLN A 493 29.40 25.60 31.08
CA GLN A 493 29.84 25.67 32.47
C GLN A 493 28.68 25.48 33.45
N LYS A 494 28.97 24.85 34.60
CA LYS A 494 28.06 24.71 35.72
C LYS A 494 28.03 26.00 36.55
N PHE A 495 26.86 26.60 36.70
CA PHE A 495 26.59 27.74 37.58
C PHE A 495 26.15 27.21 38.95
N ASN A 496 26.98 27.39 39.98
CA ASN A 496 26.55 27.13 41.35
C ASN A 496 25.47 28.15 41.73
N GLN A 497 24.28 27.69 42.10
CA GLN A 497 23.34 28.52 42.84
C GLN A 497 23.98 28.88 44.18
N VAL A 498 24.42 30.12 44.32
CA VAL A 498 24.83 30.68 45.62
C VAL A 498 23.59 30.77 46.48
N SER A 499 23.62 30.09 47.62
CA SER A 499 22.68 30.23 48.71
C SER A 499 22.73 31.65 49.28
N THR A 500 21.77 32.50 48.93
CA THR A 500 21.54 33.76 49.66
C THR A 500 20.85 33.46 50.99
N LYS A 501 21.66 33.12 52.00
CA LYS A 501 21.37 33.44 53.40
C LYS A 501 22.27 34.61 53.81
N CYS A 502 21.70 35.81 53.86
CA CYS A 502 22.22 36.92 54.64
C CYS A 502 21.04 37.83 55.03
N GLN A 503 20.62 37.75 56.29
CA GLN A 503 20.26 38.95 57.04
C GLN A 503 21.48 39.35 57.88
N PRO A 504 21.67 40.64 58.15
CA PRO A 504 21.35 41.12 59.49
C PRO A 504 20.65 42.49 59.57
N SER A 505 19.62 42.53 60.41
CA SER A 505 19.17 43.53 61.41
C SER A 505 19.56 45.03 61.35
N ALA A 506 18.49 45.84 61.39
CA ALA A 506 18.21 47.05 62.22
C ALA A 506 19.11 48.29 62.02
N THR A 507 18.62 49.52 61.78
CA THR A 507 17.80 50.38 62.68
C THR A 507 17.47 51.73 62.00
N ASN A 508 16.28 52.30 62.30
CA ASN A 508 15.86 53.73 62.34
C ASN A 508 16.07 54.62 61.07
N SER A 509 15.18 55.54 60.66
CA SER A 509 14.08 56.26 61.31
C SER A 509 13.30 57.06 60.23
N LEU A 510 11.99 57.22 60.44
CA LEU A 510 11.10 58.38 60.19
C LEU A 510 11.43 59.37 59.05
N GLU A 511 10.50 59.56 58.09
CA GLU A 511 9.64 60.76 58.00
C GLU A 511 8.64 60.71 56.82
N ASN A 512 7.52 61.43 57.01
CA ASN A 512 6.29 61.48 56.22
C ASN A 512 6.41 62.27 54.90
N GLY A 513 5.47 62.06 53.97
CA GLY A 513 5.12 63.08 52.96
C GLY A 513 4.33 62.56 51.75
N ASP A 514 3.04 62.89 51.70
CA ASP A 514 2.09 62.69 50.60
C ASP A 514 2.40 63.52 49.33
N PHE A 515 1.67 63.15 48.25
CA PHE A 515 1.14 63.95 47.12
C PHE A 515 1.77 63.87 45.71
N SER A 516 0.96 63.25 44.83
CA SER A 516 0.47 63.65 43.48
C SER A 516 1.41 63.91 42.28
N GLU A 517 1.07 63.20 41.19
CA GLU A 517 0.89 63.62 39.78
C GLU A 517 1.75 64.79 39.24
N ASP A 518 2.58 64.56 38.20
CA ASP A 518 2.16 64.80 36.81
C ASP A 518 3.26 64.51 35.76
N SER A 519 2.81 64.09 34.57
CA SER A 519 3.45 64.26 33.24
C SER A 519 4.90 63.80 33.00
N CYS A 520 5.07 62.73 32.19
CA CYS A 520 6.32 62.45 31.48
C CYS A 520 6.10 62.55 29.96
N GLN A 521 6.78 63.52 29.36
CA GLN A 521 6.78 63.81 27.93
C GLN A 521 7.52 62.73 27.14
N LYS A 522 6.94 62.37 25.98
CA LYS A 522 7.51 61.55 24.93
C LYS A 522 8.34 62.40 23.97
N THR A 523 9.53 61.92 23.60
CA THR A 523 10.23 62.16 22.32
C THR A 523 11.20 60.97 22.11
N GLU A 524 10.98 60.13 21.09
CA GLU A 524 11.79 60.00 19.84
C GLU A 524 13.13 59.27 20.13
N ASP A 525 13.48 58.12 19.53
CA ASP A 525 13.52 57.66 18.13
C ASP A 525 13.36 56.11 18.12
N GLY A 526 12.83 55.39 17.12
CA GLY A 526 13.06 55.48 15.68
C GLY A 526 13.55 54.11 15.19
N PHE A 527 12.60 53.20 14.95
CA PHE A 527 12.79 51.86 14.35
C PHE A 527 13.35 51.99 12.92
N MET A 528 14.36 51.19 12.54
CA MET A 528 14.71 50.95 11.13
C MET A 528 14.46 49.49 10.76
N SER A 529 13.78 49.32 9.64
CA SER A 529 13.33 48.08 9.02
C SER A 529 14.47 47.29 8.35
N LEU A 530 14.34 45.97 8.42
CA LEU A 530 15.01 45.00 7.57
C LEU A 530 14.24 44.88 6.26
N ASP A 531 14.87 45.20 5.14
CA ASP A 531 14.70 44.51 3.85
C ASP A 531 15.85 44.88 2.92
N ASP A 532 16.23 43.91 2.07
CA ASP A 532 17.28 43.85 1.04
C ASP A 532 18.59 43.17 1.47
N PHE A 533 18.71 41.89 1.11
CA PHE A 533 19.74 41.42 0.17
C PHE A 533 19.37 40.02 -0.36
N SER A 534 18.75 40.03 -1.53
CA SER A 534 18.81 38.97 -2.54
C SER A 534 20.26 38.63 -2.92
N GLN A 535 20.56 37.35 -3.15
CA GLN A 535 21.61 36.78 -4.01
C GLN A 535 21.78 35.30 -3.62
N GLU A 536 21.96 34.30 -4.48
CA GLU A 536 22.02 34.16 -5.93
C GLU A 536 22.04 32.63 -6.16
N GLU A 537 21.30 32.13 -7.15
CA GLU A 537 21.40 30.76 -7.63
C GLU A 537 22.74 30.54 -8.35
N LEU A 538 23.35 29.37 -8.18
CA LEU A 538 24.41 28.90 -9.08
C LEU A 538 24.20 27.42 -9.46
N PRO A 539 24.65 27.02 -10.66
CA PRO A 539 23.96 26.03 -11.48
C PRO A 539 24.48 24.59 -11.31
N PHE A 540 23.64 23.67 -11.77
CA PHE A 540 23.93 22.25 -11.97
C PHE A 540 24.98 22.02 -13.07
N GLU A 541 25.91 21.10 -12.81
CA GLU A 541 26.48 20.15 -13.77
C GLU A 541 26.24 18.72 -13.27
#